data_AF-W9PGF1-F1
#
_entry.id   AF-W9PGF1-F1
#
_cell.length_a   1.000
_cell.length_b   1.000
_cell.length_c   1.000
_cell.angle_alpha   90.00
_cell.angle_beta   90.00
_cell.angle_gamma   90.00
#
_symmetry.space_group_name_H-M   'P 1'
#
loop_
_entity.id
_entity.type
_entity.pdbx_description
1 polymer ?
#
loop_
_entity_poly.entity_id
_entity_poly.type
_entity_poly.pdbx_seq_one_letter_code
_entity_poly.pdbx_strand_id
1 'polypeptide(L)'
;MTNITDIFYLDETMMMIHFSANLREVVGDRLGMLHWFFRSPVSGFTIACNLSGNAVLNTHFDFDKYPVDMWNKDLCQQVLKGAIGKDMSPKVLSYRPWILSQKVAKVYREGNVFLTGDAAHSFPPTGGLGLNSSFAFKVAHALHHPSSPTLLDSYTEERRHVAEVSS
;
A
#
# COMPACT_ATOMS: atom_id res chain seq x y z
N MET A 1 -31.41 10.44 3.67
CA MET A 1 -30.11 11.08 3.39
C MET A 1 -29.16 10.67 4.48
N THR A 2 -28.34 9.64 4.26
CA THR A 2 -27.51 9.03 5.30
C THR A 2 -26.08 9.53 5.10
N ASN A 3 -25.58 10.26 6.10
CA ASN A 3 -24.31 10.98 6.09
C ASN A 3 -23.11 10.13 5.63
N ILE A 4 -22.19 10.79 4.92
CA ILE A 4 -20.95 10.23 4.33
C ILE A 4 -19.81 10.11 5.39
N THR A 5 -20.07 10.41 6.66
CA THR A 5 -19.02 10.74 7.64
C THR A 5 -18.68 9.71 8.71
N ASP A 6 -19.28 8.51 8.71
CA ASP A 6 -18.81 7.43 9.60
C ASP A 6 -17.56 6.77 9.00
N ILE A 7 -16.50 7.57 8.87
CA ILE A 7 -15.17 7.19 8.41
C ILE A 7 -14.32 7.05 9.67
N PHE A 8 -13.99 5.81 10.05
CA PHE A 8 -12.97 5.57 11.07
C PHE A 8 -11.60 5.91 10.46
N TYR A 9 -11.07 7.08 10.81
CA TYR A 9 -9.70 7.45 10.49
C TYR A 9 -8.76 6.73 11.46
N LEU A 10 -8.08 5.69 11.00
CA LEU A 10 -6.77 5.33 11.53
C LEU A 10 -5.77 6.20 10.77
N ASP A 11 -5.48 7.41 11.27
CA ASP A 11 -4.53 8.35 10.66
C ASP A 11 -3.07 7.89 10.86
N GLU A 12 -2.76 6.65 10.48
CA GLU A 12 -1.40 6.16 10.48
C GLU A 12 -0.72 6.50 9.14
N THR A 13 0.28 7.38 9.20
CA THR A 13 1.11 7.71 8.03
C THR A 13 2.43 6.94 8.12
N MET A 14 2.77 6.24 7.03
CA MET A 14 4.09 5.62 6.86
C MET A 14 4.97 6.49 5.98
N MET A 15 6.29 6.43 6.18
CA MET A 15 7.24 6.90 5.19
C MET A 15 7.73 5.72 4.37
N MET A 16 7.54 5.81 3.06
CA MET A 16 8.10 4.87 2.09
C MET A 16 9.42 5.42 1.58
N ILE A 17 10.50 4.67 1.72
CA ILE A 17 11.83 5.03 1.23
C ILE A 17 12.25 3.97 0.22
N HIS A 18 12.34 4.36 -1.06
CA HIS A 18 12.87 3.51 -2.12
C HIS A 18 14.38 3.69 -2.20
N PHE A 19 15.12 2.58 -2.10
CA PHE A 19 16.58 2.61 -2.05
C PHE A 19 17.22 1.44 -2.78
N SER A 20 18.52 1.60 -3.05
CA SER A 20 19.38 0.58 -3.64
C SER A 20 20.51 0.22 -2.67
N ALA A 21 20.62 -1.08 -2.35
CA ALA A 21 21.69 -1.66 -1.55
C ALA A 21 21.78 -3.17 -1.78
N ASN A 22 22.95 -3.75 -1.52
CA ASN A 22 23.12 -5.21 -1.51
C ASN A 22 22.70 -5.78 -0.14
N LEU A 23 21.41 -6.07 0.03
CA LEU A 23 20.85 -6.62 1.26
C LEU A 23 21.27 -8.07 1.53
N ARG A 24 21.85 -8.78 0.55
CA ARG A 24 22.39 -10.15 0.77
C ARG A 24 23.45 -10.18 1.86
N GLU A 25 24.20 -9.09 1.99
CA GLU A 25 25.20 -8.91 3.04
C GLU A 25 24.65 -8.82 4.46
N VAL A 26 23.32 -8.62 4.58
CA VAL A 26 22.61 -8.46 5.86
C VAL A 26 21.80 -9.72 6.16
N VAL A 27 21.06 -10.21 5.16
CA VAL A 27 20.14 -11.34 5.35
C VAL A 27 20.81 -12.70 5.18
N GLY A 28 21.91 -12.78 4.41
CA GLY A 28 22.56 -14.04 4.05
C GLY A 28 21.58 -14.97 3.33
N ASP A 29 21.47 -16.20 3.82
CA ASP A 29 20.55 -17.22 3.29
C ASP A 29 19.12 -17.10 3.81
N ARG A 30 18.82 -16.11 4.66
CA ARG A 30 17.46 -15.84 5.18
C ARG A 30 16.64 -15.07 4.14
N LEU A 31 16.36 -15.75 3.03
CA LEU A 31 15.63 -15.19 1.90
C LEU A 31 14.17 -14.91 2.30
N GLY A 32 13.70 -13.74 1.91
CA GLY A 32 12.33 -13.30 2.15
C GLY A 32 12.01 -12.08 1.32
N MET A 33 10.76 -11.94 0.90
CA MET A 33 10.29 -10.71 0.26
C MET A 33 10.11 -9.59 1.28
N LEU A 34 9.73 -9.94 2.52
CA LEU A 34 9.48 -9.02 3.62
C LEU A 34 10.45 -9.29 4.77
N HIS A 35 11.14 -8.25 5.22
CA HIS A 35 11.98 -8.28 6.42
C HIS A 35 11.47 -7.26 7.43
N TRP A 36 10.92 -7.75 8.54
CA TRP A 36 10.39 -6.93 9.62
C TRP A 36 11.49 -6.63 10.64
N PHE A 37 11.49 -5.41 11.17
CA PHE A 37 12.43 -5.02 12.21
C PHE A 37 11.76 -4.06 13.20
N PHE A 38 12.06 -4.27 14.48
CA PHE A 38 11.40 -3.59 15.61
C PHE A 38 12.44 -2.93 16.53
N ARG A 39 13.35 -2.13 15.96
CA ARG A 39 14.48 -1.56 16.71
C ARG A 39 14.32 -0.05 16.86
N SER A 40 14.20 0.45 18.09
CA SER A 40 14.20 1.90 18.34
C SER A 40 15.45 2.57 17.74
N PRO A 41 15.31 3.70 17.00
CA PRO A 41 14.11 4.52 16.84
C PRO A 41 13.24 4.22 15.60
N VAL A 42 13.56 3.19 14.80
CA VAL A 42 12.88 2.90 13.52
C VAL A 42 12.21 1.53 13.55
N SER A 43 10.90 1.48 13.38
CA SER A 43 10.14 0.22 13.27
C SER A 43 9.39 0.17 11.96
N GLY A 44 9.38 -1.01 11.34
CA GLY A 44 8.73 -1.18 10.04
C GLY A 44 9.17 -2.46 9.34
N PHE A 45 9.04 -2.44 8.02
CA PHE A 45 9.41 -3.57 7.19
C PHE A 45 10.01 -3.12 5.86
N THR A 46 10.95 -3.91 5.36
CA THR A 46 11.51 -3.75 4.03
C THR A 46 10.92 -4.76 3.07
N ILE A 47 10.48 -4.29 1.91
CA ILE A 47 10.12 -5.11 0.75
C ILE A 47 11.37 -5.20 -0.15
N ALA A 48 11.99 -6.38 -0.20
CA ALA A 48 13.17 -6.63 -1.01
C ALA A 48 12.78 -7.04 -2.45
N CYS A 49 12.44 -6.07 -3.30
CA CYS A 49 12.11 -6.31 -4.71
C CYS A 49 13.24 -7.03 -5.46
N ASN A 50 14.49 -6.68 -5.15
CA ASN A 50 15.71 -7.38 -5.54
C ASN A 50 16.76 -7.19 -4.44
N LEU A 51 17.12 -8.29 -3.76
CA LEU A 51 18.11 -8.29 -2.68
C LEU A 51 19.47 -7.69 -3.03
N SER A 52 19.85 -7.64 -4.32
CA SER A 52 21.14 -7.11 -4.74
C SER A 52 21.14 -5.61 -5.03
N GLY A 53 19.99 -4.92 -5.02
CA GLY A 53 19.99 -3.49 -5.36
C GLY A 53 18.67 -2.76 -5.46
N ASN A 54 17.51 -3.34 -5.10
CA ASN A 54 16.24 -2.62 -5.14
C ASN A 54 15.33 -3.03 -3.99
N ALA A 55 15.04 -2.11 -3.09
CA ALA A 55 14.19 -2.36 -1.94
C ALA A 55 13.39 -1.11 -1.55
N VAL A 56 12.26 -1.33 -0.89
CA VAL A 56 11.43 -0.27 -0.32
C VAL A 56 11.32 -0.50 1.18
N LEU A 57 11.75 0.47 1.96
CA LEU A 57 11.50 0.51 3.40
C LEU A 57 10.18 1.23 3.66
N ASN A 58 9.28 0.60 4.41
CA ASN A 58 8.09 1.23 4.97
C ASN A 58 8.28 1.35 6.49
N THR A 59 8.29 2.58 7.00
CA THR A 59 8.46 2.85 8.44
C THR A 59 7.37 3.76 8.95
N HIS A 60 6.89 3.51 10.17
CA HIS A 60 6.09 4.50 10.88
C HIS A 60 6.99 5.64 11.34
N PHE A 61 6.42 6.82 11.47
CA PHE A 61 7.08 7.98 12.07
C PHE A 61 6.08 8.80 12.86
N ASP A 62 6.57 9.47 13.89
CA ASP A 62 5.79 10.41 14.68
C ASP A 62 5.70 11.72 13.88
N PHE A 63 4.49 12.06 13.41
CA PHE A 63 4.26 13.24 12.59
C PHE A 63 4.56 14.55 13.34
N ASP A 64 4.31 14.59 14.65
CA ASP A 64 4.56 15.78 15.47
C ASP A 64 6.06 16.03 15.64
N LYS A 65 6.87 14.96 15.66
CA LYS A 65 8.34 15.05 15.75
C LYS A 65 9.03 15.16 14.40
N TYR A 66 8.51 14.50 13.37
CA TYR A 66 9.09 14.37 12.04
C TYR A 66 8.05 14.69 10.97
N PRO A 67 7.60 15.96 10.85
CA PRO A 67 6.62 16.35 9.85
C PRO A 67 7.16 16.09 8.45
N VAL A 68 6.24 15.86 7.49
CA VAL A 68 6.58 15.38 6.14
C VAL A 68 7.57 16.28 5.40
N ASP A 69 7.49 17.60 5.60
CA ASP A 69 8.35 18.61 4.99
C ASP A 69 9.79 18.61 5.53
N MET A 70 10.02 18.04 6.72
CA MET A 70 11.36 17.82 7.28
C MET A 70 12.11 16.71 6.54
N TRP A 71 11.40 15.79 5.89
CA TRP A 71 12.03 14.64 5.23
C TRP A 71 12.85 15.06 4.02
N ASN A 72 14.10 14.63 4.02
CA ASN A 72 15.03 14.81 2.93
C ASN A 72 15.89 13.54 2.75
N LYS A 73 16.78 13.55 1.77
CA LYS A 73 17.63 12.38 1.48
C LYS A 73 18.55 12.02 2.65
N ASP A 74 19.04 12.99 3.40
CA ASP A 74 19.97 12.76 4.51
C ASP A 74 19.27 12.10 5.70
N LEU A 75 18.05 12.57 6.04
CA LEU A 75 17.21 11.91 7.05
C LEU A 75 16.84 10.49 6.60
N CYS A 76 16.48 10.29 5.33
CA CYS A 76 16.23 8.95 4.78
C CYS A 76 17.46 8.04 4.92
N GLN A 77 18.66 8.55 4.66
CA GLN A 77 19.90 7.80 4.85
C GLN A 77 20.13 7.42 6.31
N GLN A 78 19.87 8.32 7.26
CA GLN A 78 19.99 8.04 8.69
C GLN A 78 19.00 6.93 9.11
N VAL A 79 17.75 7.03 8.68
CA VAL A 79 16.71 6.02 8.92
C VAL A 79 17.12 4.66 8.33
N LEU A 80 17.62 4.64 7.10
CA LEU A 80 18.09 3.41 6.45
C LEU A 80 19.28 2.78 7.19
N LYS A 81 20.25 3.58 7.66
CA LYS A 81 21.37 3.08 8.47
C LYS A 81 20.88 2.41 9.75
N GLY A 82 19.92 3.03 10.44
CA GLY A 82 19.31 2.46 11.64
C GLY A 82 18.53 1.17 11.37
N ALA A 83 17.77 1.12 10.26
CA ALA A 83 16.97 -0.03 9.87
C ALA A 83 17.82 -1.23 9.40
N ILE A 84 18.85 -0.98 8.60
CA ILE A 84 19.73 -2.01 8.05
C ILE A 84 20.66 -2.56 9.14
N GLY A 85 21.14 -1.71 10.06
CA GLY A 85 21.97 -2.13 11.19
C GLY A 85 23.37 -2.66 10.82
N LYS A 86 23.81 -2.44 9.57
CA LYS A 86 25.15 -2.78 9.07
C LYS A 86 25.79 -1.53 8.48
N ASP A 87 27.11 -1.42 8.62
CA ASP A 87 27.86 -0.34 7.98
C ASP A 87 27.87 -0.52 6.45
N MET A 88 26.98 0.20 5.79
CA MET A 88 26.86 0.25 4.33
C MET A 88 26.26 1.59 3.88
N SER A 89 26.41 1.89 2.59
CA SER A 89 25.98 3.15 1.98
C SER A 89 24.81 2.93 1.02
N PRO A 90 23.57 2.77 1.52
CA PRO A 90 22.40 2.62 0.67
C PRO A 90 22.14 3.92 -0.11
N LYS A 91 21.83 3.79 -1.40
CA LYS A 91 21.47 4.94 -2.24
C LYS A 91 19.97 5.17 -2.17
N VAL A 92 19.55 6.30 -1.60
CA VAL A 92 18.14 6.76 -1.63
C VAL A 92 17.76 7.15 -3.06
N LEU A 93 16.75 6.51 -3.60
CA LEU A 93 16.22 6.75 -4.94
C LEU A 93 15.03 7.70 -4.88
N SER A 94 14.08 7.44 -3.98
CA SER A 94 12.94 8.32 -3.71
C SER A 94 12.38 8.08 -2.30
N TYR A 95 11.55 9.01 -1.81
CA TYR A 95 10.80 8.84 -0.57
C TYR A 95 9.46 9.58 -0.68
N ARG A 96 8.41 9.00 -0.09
CA ARG A 96 7.05 9.56 -0.09
C ARG A 96 6.31 9.16 1.19
N PRO A 97 5.56 10.08 1.81
CA PRO A 97 4.60 9.68 2.82
C PRO A 97 3.49 8.86 2.15
N TRP A 98 2.96 7.88 2.87
CA TRP A 98 1.77 7.15 2.51
C TRP A 98 0.80 7.15 3.67
N ILE A 99 -0.35 7.76 3.44
CA ILE A 99 -1.47 7.75 4.39
C ILE A 99 -2.14 6.40 4.24
N LEU A 100 -2.08 5.59 5.30
CA LEU A 100 -2.81 4.33 5.35
C LEU A 100 -4.28 4.69 5.46
N SER A 101 -5.09 4.21 4.52
CA SER A 101 -6.53 4.40 4.58
C SER A 101 -7.24 3.10 4.31
N GLN A 102 -8.23 2.80 5.14
CA GLN A 102 -9.15 1.70 4.92
C GLN A 102 -10.49 2.29 4.54
N LYS A 103 -10.83 2.20 3.25
CA LYS A 103 -12.04 2.83 2.70
C LYS A 103 -12.69 1.87 1.72
N VAL A 104 -14.00 1.75 1.77
CA VAL A 104 -14.81 0.97 0.83
C VAL A 104 -15.98 1.84 0.39
N ALA A 105 -16.16 2.03 -0.91
CA ALA A 105 -17.28 2.79 -1.44
C ALA A 105 -18.62 2.12 -1.09
N LYS A 106 -19.64 2.93 -0.78
CA LYS A 106 -20.99 2.41 -0.49
C LYS A 106 -21.64 1.77 -1.73
N VAL A 107 -21.37 2.35 -2.89
CA VAL A 107 -21.93 1.94 -4.18
C VAL A 107 -20.80 1.87 -5.19
N TYR A 108 -20.70 0.76 -5.93
CA TYR A 108 -19.64 0.54 -6.92
C TYR A 108 -20.09 0.86 -8.34
N ARG A 109 -21.39 1.09 -8.54
CA ARG A 109 -21.98 1.38 -9.84
C ARG A 109 -23.16 2.34 -9.73
N GLU A 110 -23.19 3.32 -10.62
CA GLU A 110 -24.36 4.17 -10.85
C GLU A 110 -24.61 4.29 -12.36
N GLY A 111 -25.73 3.73 -12.84
CA GLY A 111 -26.04 3.65 -14.27
C GLY A 111 -24.96 2.88 -15.06
N ASN A 112 -24.23 3.60 -15.92
CA ASN A 112 -23.14 3.05 -16.74
C ASN A 112 -21.74 3.41 -16.19
N VAL A 113 -21.66 3.98 -14.99
CA VAL A 113 -20.39 4.35 -14.33
C VAL A 113 -20.04 3.29 -13.28
N PHE A 114 -18.77 2.87 -13.26
CA PHE A 114 -18.27 1.84 -12.36
C PHE A 114 -17.02 2.32 -11.62
N LEU A 115 -16.96 2.07 -10.32
CA LEU A 115 -15.76 2.22 -9.50
C LEU A 115 -15.00 0.88 -9.46
N THR A 116 -13.68 0.94 -9.58
CA THR A 116 -12.81 -0.25 -9.52
C THR A 116 -11.46 0.11 -8.89
N GLY A 117 -10.75 -0.88 -8.34
CA GLY A 117 -9.45 -0.70 -7.69
C GLY A 117 -9.51 0.33 -6.56
N ASP A 118 -8.47 1.17 -6.45
CA ASP A 118 -8.33 2.18 -5.40
C ASP A 118 -9.47 3.22 -5.36
N ALA A 119 -10.19 3.42 -6.47
CA ALA A 119 -11.37 4.29 -6.50
C ALA A 119 -12.59 3.67 -5.79
N ALA A 120 -12.65 2.34 -5.71
CA ALA A 120 -13.72 1.60 -5.06
C ALA A 120 -13.35 1.18 -3.63
N HIS A 121 -12.07 0.90 -3.38
CA HIS A 121 -11.58 0.46 -2.08
C HIS A 121 -10.10 0.77 -1.88
N SER A 122 -9.70 1.17 -0.68
CA SER A 122 -8.30 1.34 -0.27
C SER A 122 -8.08 0.54 1.01
N PHE A 123 -6.93 -0.12 1.11
CA PHE A 123 -6.55 -0.94 2.26
C PHE A 123 -5.11 -0.60 2.69
N PRO A 124 -4.77 -0.83 3.97
CA PRO A 124 -3.37 -0.95 4.36
C PRO A 124 -2.62 -1.96 3.47
N PRO A 125 -1.31 -1.80 3.24
CA PRO A 125 -0.51 -2.69 2.38
C PRO A 125 -0.47 -4.15 2.85
N THR A 126 -0.83 -4.39 4.10
CA THR A 126 -0.71 -5.68 4.77
C THR A 126 -1.47 -6.76 3.99
N GLY A 127 -0.76 -7.79 3.52
CA GLY A 127 -1.33 -8.88 2.72
C GLY A 127 -1.37 -8.65 1.20
N GLY A 128 -1.00 -7.47 0.70
CA GLY A 128 -0.86 -7.23 -0.75
C GLY A 128 -2.19 -7.32 -1.54
N LEU A 129 -3.33 -7.10 -0.89
CA LEU A 129 -4.66 -7.39 -1.45
C LEU A 129 -5.17 -6.32 -2.44
N GLY A 130 -4.67 -5.09 -2.35
CA GLY A 130 -5.11 -3.97 -3.19
C GLY A 130 -4.90 -4.23 -4.69
N LEU A 131 -3.68 -4.60 -5.09
CA LEU A 131 -3.33 -4.85 -6.50
C LEU A 131 -4.03 -6.08 -7.10
N ASN A 132 -4.39 -7.05 -6.27
CA ASN A 132 -4.99 -8.32 -6.71
C ASN A 132 -6.51 -8.23 -6.96
N SER A 133 -7.15 -7.11 -6.60
CA SER A 133 -8.61 -6.98 -6.62
C SER A 133 -9.20 -6.40 -7.92
N SER A 134 -8.40 -6.27 -8.99
CA SER A 134 -8.83 -5.67 -10.27
C SER A 134 -9.67 -6.63 -11.13
N PHE A 135 -10.76 -6.13 -11.74
CA PHE A 135 -11.65 -6.92 -12.61
C PHE A 135 -11.86 -6.30 -13.98
N ALA A 136 -11.37 -6.98 -15.02
CA ALA A 136 -11.61 -6.65 -16.43
C ALA A 136 -12.74 -7.47 -17.08
N PHE A 137 -13.06 -8.67 -16.57
CA PHE A 137 -13.88 -9.65 -17.31
C PHE A 137 -15.38 -9.30 -17.39
N LYS A 138 -15.99 -8.76 -16.33
CA LYS A 138 -17.44 -8.45 -16.33
C LYS A 138 -17.77 -7.24 -17.23
N VAL A 139 -16.89 -6.24 -17.22
CA VAL A 139 -16.99 -5.08 -18.12
C VAL A 139 -16.84 -5.54 -19.57
N ALA A 140 -15.86 -6.41 -19.86
CA ALA A 140 -15.70 -7.01 -21.18
C ALA A 140 -16.96 -7.80 -21.60
N HIS A 141 -17.53 -8.62 -20.72
CA HIS A 141 -18.74 -9.39 -21.01
C HIS A 141 -19.94 -8.50 -21.33
N ALA A 142 -20.15 -7.42 -20.57
CA ALA A 142 -21.25 -6.48 -20.81
C ALA A 142 -21.08 -5.66 -22.10
N LEU A 143 -19.84 -5.32 -22.47
CA LEU A 143 -19.53 -4.66 -23.75
C LEU A 143 -19.83 -5.58 -24.94
N HIS A 144 -19.59 -6.88 -24.80
CA HIS A 144 -19.84 -7.87 -25.87
C HIS A 144 -21.29 -8.41 -25.88
N HIS A 145 -22.04 -8.30 -24.78
CA HIS A 145 -23.40 -8.82 -24.63
C HIS A 145 -24.35 -7.76 -24.02
N PRO A 146 -24.68 -6.69 -24.76
CA PRO A 146 -25.45 -5.55 -24.26
C PRO A 146 -26.89 -5.89 -23.82
N SER A 147 -27.39 -7.07 -24.17
CA SER A 147 -28.74 -7.54 -23.86
C SER A 147 -28.91 -8.10 -22.44
N SER A 148 -27.87 -8.12 -21.61
CA SER A 148 -27.93 -8.66 -20.24
C SER A 148 -27.42 -7.65 -19.18
N PRO A 149 -28.08 -6.48 -19.01
CA PRO A 149 -27.70 -5.48 -18.01
C PRO A 149 -27.76 -6.01 -16.57
N THR A 150 -28.55 -7.05 -16.31
CA THR A 150 -28.70 -7.71 -15.00
C THR A 150 -27.40 -8.31 -14.46
N LEU A 151 -26.46 -8.71 -15.33
CA LEU A 151 -25.16 -9.23 -14.90
C LEU A 151 -24.28 -8.16 -14.24
N LEU A 152 -24.49 -6.89 -14.61
CA LEU A 152 -23.77 -5.76 -14.02
C LEU A 152 -24.45 -5.25 -12.74
N ASP A 153 -25.70 -5.62 -12.47
CA ASP A 153 -26.43 -5.22 -11.26
C ASP A 153 -25.82 -5.90 -10.03
N SER A 154 -25.33 -7.14 -10.16
CA SER A 154 -24.66 -7.88 -9.08
C SER A 154 -23.24 -7.39 -8.77
N TYR A 155 -22.69 -6.45 -9.56
CA TYR A 155 -21.30 -5.99 -9.41
C TYR A 155 -21.02 -5.42 -8.02
N THR A 156 -21.90 -4.55 -7.52
CA THR A 156 -21.73 -3.94 -6.20
C THR A 156 -21.77 -5.01 -5.10
N GLU A 157 -22.76 -5.89 -5.12
CA GLU A 157 -22.94 -6.92 -4.08
C GLU A 157 -21.76 -7.90 -4.03
N GLU A 158 -21.35 -8.43 -5.17
CA GLU A 158 -20.26 -9.41 -5.22
C GLU A 158 -18.90 -8.80 -4.88
N ARG A 159 -18.63 -7.55 -5.27
CA ARG A 159 -17.30 -6.93 -5.10
C ARG A 159 -17.12 -6.22 -3.78
N ARG A 160 -18.17 -5.53 -3.32
CA ARG A 160 -18.11 -4.83 -2.04
C ARG A 160 -17.90 -5.80 -0.89
N HIS A 161 -18.53 -6.97 -0.93
CA HIS A 161 -18.34 -8.00 0.09
C HIS A 161 -16.87 -8.47 0.15
N VAL A 162 -16.22 -8.70 -1.00
CA VAL A 162 -14.80 -9.06 -1.05
C VAL A 162 -13.94 -7.95 -0.44
N ALA A 163 -14.25 -6.69 -0.75
CA ALA A 163 -13.54 -5.55 -0.19
C ALA A 163 -13.74 -5.42 1.33
N GLU A 164 -14.95 -5.60 1.85
CA GLU A 164 -15.25 -5.55 3.29
C GLU A 164 -14.56 -6.66 4.08
N VAL A 165 -14.49 -7.88 3.54
CA VAL A 165 -13.80 -9.00 4.21
C VAL A 165 -12.28 -8.85 4.13
N SER A 166 -11.78 -8.13 3.13
CA SER A 166 -10.35 -7.88 2.93
C SER A 166 -9.84 -6.63 3.65
N SER A 167 -10.74 -5.84 4.26
CA SER A 167 -10.44 -4.57 4.91
C SER A 167 -10.15 -4.74 6.39
#